data_AF-A0A398DVU1-F1
#
_entry.id   AF-A0A398DVU1-F1
#
_cell.length_a   1.000
_cell.length_b   1.000
_cell.length_c   1.000
_cell.angle_alpha   90.00
_cell.angle_beta   90.00
_cell.angle_gamma   90.00
#
_symmetry.space_group_name_H-M   'P 1'
#
loop_
_entity.id
_entity.type
_entity.pdbx_description
1 polymer ?
#
loop_
_entity_poly.entity_id
_entity_poly.type
_entity_poly.pdbx_seq_one_letter_code
_entity_poly.pdbx_strand_id
1 'polypeptide(L)'
;METVLTSLGLALLFLFLGIPLMLGKVKRNSLYGARFPATMADDRVWDVVNRKTGFVFVAGGAVAGIVDLLAVAGVVTRDVGQYVVGALMVYILITSVWLWRYSERVARERGVTARDMDVGRTEPLLVAIGCFAVSVIGVLSAFSTPNPWLGFRVPATLADPAVWHQVNLRVGLTLAGLSGVFGFMFLGLRNMTEGERKRLFSGLFIGWLAAIILVAVAGTLFAYSLTY
;
A
#
# COMPACT_ATOMS: atom_id res chain seq x y z
N MET A 1 1.91 17.94 15.10
CA MET A 1 1.44 18.69 13.92
C MET A 1 1.67 17.87 12.66
N GLU A 2 2.87 17.31 12.47
CA GLU A 2 3.20 16.44 11.32
C GLU A 2 2.30 15.19 11.19
N THR A 3 1.99 14.51 12.30
CA THR A 3 1.11 13.33 12.30
C THR A 3 -0.29 13.66 11.79
N VAL A 4 -0.86 14.77 12.27
CA VAL A 4 -2.18 15.27 11.86
C VAL A 4 -2.19 15.71 10.39
N LEU A 5 -1.12 16.34 9.90
CA LEU A 5 -0.97 16.68 8.49
C LEU A 5 -0.93 15.42 7.60
N THR A 6 -0.27 14.36 8.07
CA THR A 6 -0.16 13.09 7.35
C THR A 6 -1.51 12.36 7.29
N SER A 7 -2.21 12.23 8.42
CA SER A 7 -3.53 11.60 8.48
C SER A 7 -4.58 12.40 7.70
N LEU A 8 -4.55 13.74 7.79
CA LEU A 8 -5.45 14.60 7.03
C LEU A 8 -5.19 14.48 5.52
N GLY A 9 -3.92 14.42 5.11
CA GLY A 9 -3.53 14.17 3.72
C GLY A 9 -4.07 12.83 3.21
N LEU A 10 -3.98 11.77 4.01
CA LEU A 10 -4.55 10.46 3.68
C LEU A 10 -6.09 10.51 3.59
N ALA A 11 -6.75 11.20 4.52
CA ALA A 11 -8.20 11.40 4.49
C ALA A 11 -8.65 12.08 3.19
N LEU A 12 -7.99 13.18 2.82
CA LEU A 12 -8.25 13.90 1.58
C LEU A 12 -7.98 13.05 0.35
N LEU A 13 -6.90 12.27 0.34
CA LEU A 13 -6.59 11.34 -0.74
C LEU A 13 -7.72 10.30 -0.91
N PHE A 14 -8.25 9.77 0.19
CA PHE A 14 -9.32 8.77 0.16
C PHE A 14 -10.62 9.36 -0.35
N LEU A 15 -10.94 10.60 0.03
CA LEU A 15 -12.08 11.32 -0.52
C LEU A 15 -11.90 11.56 -2.02
N PHE A 16 -10.73 12.06 -2.44
CA PHE A 16 -10.40 12.35 -3.83
C PHE A 16 -10.47 11.10 -4.72
N LEU A 17 -9.94 9.98 -4.25
CA LEU A 17 -10.00 8.70 -4.97
C LEU A 17 -11.37 8.01 -4.83
N GLY A 18 -12.13 8.28 -3.77
CA GLY A 18 -13.41 7.62 -3.52
C GLY A 18 -14.56 8.24 -4.30
N ILE A 19 -14.60 9.57 -4.42
CA ILE A 19 -15.72 10.31 -5.04
C ILE A 19 -15.95 9.89 -6.51
N PRO A 20 -14.94 9.87 -7.41
CA PRO A 20 -15.16 9.48 -8.81
C PRO A 20 -15.68 8.04 -8.94
N LEU A 21 -15.17 7.12 -8.11
CA LEU A 21 -15.61 5.73 -8.05
C LEU A 21 -17.07 5.62 -7.57
N MET A 22 -17.41 6.31 -6.48
CA MET A 22 -18.76 6.32 -5.89
C MET A 22 -19.81 6.85 -6.88
N LEU A 23 -19.44 7.87 -7.66
CA LEU A 23 -20.29 8.44 -8.71
C LEU A 23 -20.39 7.55 -9.97
N GLY A 24 -19.57 6.50 -10.07
CA GLY A 24 -19.50 5.63 -11.25
C GLY A 24 -18.94 6.34 -12.49
N LYS A 25 -18.05 7.33 -12.30
CA LYS A 25 -17.42 8.08 -13.40
C LYS A 25 -16.21 7.35 -13.99
N VAL A 26 -15.72 6.31 -13.31
CA VAL A 26 -14.50 5.59 -13.65
C VAL A 26 -14.85 4.33 -14.43
N LYS A 27 -14.57 4.33 -15.74
CA LYS A 27 -14.72 3.14 -16.60
C LYS A 27 -13.70 2.06 -16.24
N ARG A 28 -14.01 0.80 -16.60
CA ARG A 28 -13.09 -0.33 -16.44
C ARG A 28 -11.73 -0.03 -17.07
N ASN A 29 -10.70 -0.16 -16.26
CA ASN A 29 -9.32 0.12 -16.65
C ASN A 29 -8.35 -0.70 -15.79
N SER A 30 -7.10 -0.78 -16.21
CA SER A 30 -6.07 -1.59 -15.53
C SER A 30 -5.36 -0.88 -14.39
N LEU A 31 -5.65 0.39 -14.09
CA LEU A 31 -4.88 1.20 -13.13
C LEU A 31 -5.65 1.54 -11.84
N TYR A 32 -6.92 1.88 -11.95
CA TYR A 32 -7.69 2.58 -10.91
C TYR A 32 -9.05 1.92 -10.68
N GLY A 33 -9.36 1.67 -9.41
CA GLY A 33 -10.54 0.95 -8.95
C GLY A 33 -10.21 -0.39 -8.28
N ALA A 34 -11.24 -1.05 -7.76
CA ALA A 34 -11.19 -2.44 -7.33
C ALA A 34 -11.06 -3.34 -8.55
N ARG A 35 -9.87 -3.93 -8.73
CA ARG A 35 -9.46 -4.73 -9.89
C ARG A 35 -9.38 -6.21 -9.53
N PHE A 36 -10.51 -6.77 -9.14
CA PHE A 36 -10.64 -8.21 -8.92
C PHE A 36 -10.88 -8.93 -10.26
N PRO A 37 -10.60 -10.24 -10.35
CA PRO A 37 -10.92 -11.04 -11.53
C PRO A 37 -12.38 -10.86 -11.99
N ALA A 38 -13.31 -10.84 -11.04
CA ALA A 38 -14.73 -10.62 -11.27
C ALA A 38 -15.07 -9.24 -11.86
N THR A 39 -14.47 -8.16 -11.35
CA THR A 39 -14.70 -6.79 -11.86
C THR A 39 -14.04 -6.55 -13.21
N MET A 40 -12.94 -7.24 -13.49
CA MET A 40 -12.26 -7.13 -14.78
C MET A 40 -12.96 -7.90 -15.88
N ALA A 41 -13.82 -8.88 -15.55
CA ALA A 41 -14.53 -9.70 -16.53
C ALA A 41 -15.71 -8.99 -17.21
N ASP A 42 -16.46 -8.13 -16.49
CA ASP A 42 -17.70 -7.51 -17.00
C ASP A 42 -17.87 -6.08 -16.47
N ASP A 43 -18.20 -5.13 -17.36
CA ASP A 43 -18.34 -3.70 -17.02
C ASP A 43 -19.47 -3.43 -16.02
N ARG A 44 -20.52 -4.25 -16.03
CA ARG A 44 -21.63 -4.09 -15.09
C ARG A 44 -21.19 -4.52 -13.70
N VAL A 45 -20.38 -5.59 -13.58
CA VAL A 45 -19.76 -6.00 -12.30
C VAL A 45 -18.79 -4.93 -11.82
N TRP A 46 -17.97 -4.39 -12.73
CA TRP A 46 -17.07 -3.26 -12.46
C TRP A 46 -17.81 -2.10 -11.81
N ASP A 47 -18.88 -1.61 -12.43
CA ASP A 47 -19.60 -0.42 -11.96
C ASP A 47 -20.21 -0.62 -10.57
N VAL A 48 -20.84 -1.78 -10.33
CA VAL A 48 -21.49 -2.07 -9.03
C VAL A 48 -20.46 -2.16 -7.91
N VAL A 49 -19.35 -2.86 -8.15
CA VAL A 49 -18.30 -3.04 -7.14
C VAL A 49 -17.56 -1.73 -6.91
N ASN A 50 -17.17 -1.02 -7.97
CA ASN A 50 -16.41 0.22 -7.83
C ASN A 50 -17.21 1.36 -7.20
N ARG A 51 -18.53 1.45 -7.42
CA ARG A 51 -19.37 2.38 -6.66
C ARG A 51 -19.31 2.10 -5.16
N LYS A 52 -19.32 0.82 -4.77
CA LYS A 52 -19.21 0.40 -3.37
C LYS A 52 -17.80 0.64 -2.81
N THR A 53 -16.75 0.38 -3.60
CA THR A 53 -15.36 0.73 -3.27
C THR A 53 -15.22 2.22 -3.03
N GLY A 54 -15.80 3.05 -3.89
CA GLY A 54 -15.81 4.50 -3.73
C GLY A 54 -16.47 4.93 -2.43
N PHE A 55 -17.63 4.34 -2.09
CA PHE A 55 -18.29 4.60 -0.81
C PHE A 55 -17.42 4.23 0.39
N VAL A 56 -16.74 3.07 0.35
CA VAL A 56 -15.80 2.64 1.40
C VAL A 56 -14.65 3.64 1.57
N PHE A 57 -14.08 4.12 0.47
CA PHE A 57 -13.01 5.13 0.51
C PHE A 57 -13.50 6.46 1.06
N VAL A 58 -14.67 6.93 0.60
CA VAL A 58 -15.26 8.18 1.10
C VAL A 58 -15.58 8.07 2.59
N ALA A 59 -16.18 6.96 3.04
CA ALA A 59 -16.51 6.75 4.44
C ALA A 59 -15.25 6.71 5.32
N GLY A 60 -14.24 5.93 4.93
CA GLY A 60 -12.96 5.86 5.65
C GLY A 60 -12.25 7.21 5.72
N GLY A 61 -12.17 7.92 4.58
CA GLY A 61 -11.58 9.26 4.50
C GLY A 61 -12.33 10.29 5.34
N ALA A 62 -13.67 10.28 5.30
CA ALA A 62 -14.49 11.20 6.09
C ALA A 62 -14.31 10.97 7.61
N VAL A 63 -14.34 9.71 8.06
CA VAL A 63 -14.13 9.38 9.48
C VAL A 63 -12.75 9.84 9.93
N ALA A 64 -11.70 9.53 9.17
CA ALA A 64 -10.34 9.95 9.50
C ALA A 64 -10.21 11.47 9.55
N GLY A 65 -10.73 12.18 8.54
CA GLY A 65 -10.70 13.63 8.48
C GLY A 65 -11.47 14.29 9.62
N ILE A 66 -12.62 13.75 10.03
CA ILE A 66 -13.37 14.26 11.19
C ILE A 66 -12.55 14.09 12.47
N VAL A 67 -11.93 12.93 12.68
CA VAL A 67 -11.10 12.71 13.88
C VAL A 67 -9.90 13.66 13.89
N ASP A 68 -9.26 13.87 12.76
CA ASP A 68 -8.15 14.83 12.64
C ASP A 68 -8.60 16.26 12.96
N LEU A 69 -9.76 16.69 12.46
CA LEU A 69 -10.34 18.00 12.76
C LEU A 69 -10.65 18.17 14.25
N LEU A 70 -11.20 17.13 14.89
CA LEU A 70 -11.45 17.11 16.33
C LEU A 70 -10.13 17.18 17.14
N ALA A 71 -9.07 16.55 16.65
CA ALA A 71 -7.75 16.60 17.29
C ALA A 71 -7.15 18.01 17.18
N VAL A 72 -7.29 18.69 16.04
CA VAL A 72 -6.88 20.09 15.86
C VAL A 72 -7.66 21.02 16.78
N ALA A 73 -8.97 20.78 16.92
CA ALA A 73 -9.84 21.56 17.81
C ALA A 73 -9.59 21.30 19.31
N GLY A 74 -8.69 20.37 19.67
CA GLY A 74 -8.39 20.03 21.07
C GLY A 74 -9.45 19.17 21.75
N VAL A 75 -10.39 18.59 20.98
CA VAL A 75 -11.47 17.75 21.50
C VAL A 75 -10.98 16.32 21.79
N VAL A 76 -10.06 15.81 20.98
CA VAL A 76 -9.41 14.50 21.19
C VAL A 76 -7.90 14.64 21.30
N THR A 77 -7.25 13.73 22.03
CA THR A 77 -5.80 13.76 22.20
C THR A 77 -5.08 13.42 20.90
N ARG A 78 -3.84 13.90 20.76
CA ARG A 78 -3.04 13.66 19.54
C ARG A 78 -2.71 12.19 19.31
N ASP A 79 -2.66 11.39 20.38
CA ASP A 79 -2.39 9.95 20.30
C ASP A 79 -3.53 9.19 19.62
N VAL A 80 -4.76 9.74 19.67
CA VAL A 80 -5.92 9.20 18.93
C VAL A 80 -5.64 9.12 17.43
N GLY A 81 -4.89 10.06 16.86
CA GLY A 81 -4.54 10.05 15.44
C GLY A 81 -3.75 8.81 15.02
N GLN A 82 -2.84 8.31 15.87
CA GLN A 82 -2.09 7.07 15.58
C GLN A 82 -3.01 5.84 15.58
N TYR A 83 -3.93 5.77 16.54
CA TYR A 83 -4.92 4.69 16.58
C TYR A 83 -5.87 4.74 15.37
N VAL A 84 -6.24 5.93 14.89
CA VAL A 84 -7.04 6.09 13.67
C VAL A 84 -6.32 5.60 12.43
N VAL A 85 -5.04 5.92 12.26
CA VAL A 85 -4.24 5.39 11.14
C VAL A 85 -4.18 3.86 11.21
N GLY A 86 -3.91 3.30 12.39
CA GLY A 86 -3.92 1.84 12.60
C GLY A 86 -5.28 1.21 12.28
N ALA A 87 -6.37 1.81 12.77
CA ALA A 87 -7.74 1.36 12.52
C ALA A 87 -8.12 1.46 11.03
N LEU A 88 -7.70 2.52 10.34
CA LEU A 88 -7.88 2.67 8.89
C LEU A 88 -7.16 1.57 8.11
N MET A 89 -5.93 1.22 8.49
CA MET A 89 -5.20 0.12 7.85
C MET A 89 -5.96 -1.20 8.01
N VAL A 90 -6.44 -1.51 9.21
CA VAL A 90 -7.27 -2.70 9.47
C VAL A 90 -8.57 -2.64 8.67
N TYR A 91 -9.24 -1.48 8.63
CA TYR A 91 -10.44 -1.25 7.86
C TYR A 91 -10.23 -1.50 6.36
N ILE A 92 -9.14 -1.01 5.78
CA ILE A 92 -8.78 -1.23 4.36
C ILE A 92 -8.57 -2.72 4.09
N LEU A 93 -7.89 -3.44 4.98
CA LEU A 93 -7.66 -4.88 4.82
C LEU A 93 -8.99 -5.66 4.84
N ILE A 94 -9.82 -5.41 5.86
CA ILE A 94 -11.12 -6.07 6.00
C ILE A 94 -12.01 -5.76 4.79
N THR A 95 -12.09 -4.49 4.39
CA THR A 95 -12.93 -4.06 3.27
C THR A 95 -12.40 -4.56 1.93
N SER A 96 -11.09 -4.73 1.76
CA SER A 96 -10.51 -5.33 0.55
C SER A 96 -10.93 -6.79 0.39
N VAL A 97 -10.86 -7.59 1.46
CA VAL A 97 -11.33 -8.98 1.46
C VAL A 97 -12.84 -9.04 1.23
N TRP A 98 -13.61 -8.18 1.91
CA TRP A 98 -15.05 -8.12 1.74
C TRP A 98 -15.45 -7.69 0.32
N LEU A 99 -14.79 -6.69 -0.27
CA LEU A 99 -15.03 -6.23 -1.64
C LEU A 99 -14.67 -7.30 -2.67
N TRP A 100 -13.61 -8.08 -2.43
CA TRP A 100 -13.28 -9.23 -3.28
C TRP A 100 -14.42 -10.25 -3.27
N ARG A 101 -14.86 -10.70 -2.09
CA ARG A 101 -15.99 -11.64 -1.95
C ARG A 101 -17.29 -11.09 -2.52
N TYR A 102 -17.54 -9.79 -2.32
CA TYR A 102 -18.67 -9.08 -2.90
C TYR A 102 -18.63 -9.11 -4.43
N SER A 103 -17.46 -8.86 -5.03
CA SER A 103 -17.28 -8.88 -6.47
C SER A 103 -17.57 -10.25 -7.07
N GLU A 104 -17.12 -11.34 -6.43
CA GLU A 104 -17.41 -12.70 -6.88
C GLU A 104 -18.90 -13.03 -6.79
N ARG A 105 -19.57 -12.57 -5.72
CA ARG A 105 -21.02 -12.75 -5.58
C ARG A 105 -21.78 -12.04 -6.71
N VAL A 106 -21.47 -10.77 -6.97
CA VAL A 106 -22.10 -9.98 -8.04
C VAL A 106 -21.83 -10.61 -9.42
N ALA A 107 -20.64 -11.15 -9.65
CA ALA A 107 -20.35 -11.87 -10.90
C ALA A 107 -21.20 -13.14 -11.05
N ARG A 108 -21.31 -13.96 -9.98
CA ARG A 108 -22.16 -15.17 -9.99
C ARG A 108 -23.63 -14.84 -10.25
N GLU A 109 -24.18 -13.84 -9.57
CA GLU A 109 -25.57 -13.39 -9.75
C GLU A 109 -25.86 -12.92 -11.19
N ARG A 110 -24.82 -12.46 -11.89
CA ARG A 110 -24.92 -11.97 -13.27
C ARG A 110 -24.51 -12.99 -14.34
N GLY A 111 -24.26 -14.24 -13.93
CA GLY A 111 -23.82 -15.30 -14.84
C GLY A 111 -22.45 -15.03 -15.47
N VAL A 112 -21.63 -14.16 -14.86
CA VAL A 112 -20.29 -13.84 -15.32
C VAL A 112 -19.33 -14.85 -14.70
N THR A 113 -18.72 -15.69 -15.54
CA THR A 113 -17.60 -16.51 -15.12
C THR A 113 -16.39 -15.59 -14.93
N ALA A 114 -15.92 -15.49 -13.68
CA ALA A 114 -14.71 -14.74 -13.39
C ALA A 114 -13.57 -15.35 -14.22
N ARG A 115 -13.05 -14.58 -15.17
CA ARG A 115 -11.81 -14.96 -15.84
C ARG A 115 -10.71 -14.94 -14.81
N ASP A 116 -9.76 -15.84 -14.97
CA ASP A 116 -8.47 -15.74 -14.31
C ASP A 116 -7.91 -14.31 -14.45
N MET A 117 -7.25 -13.80 -13.41
CA MET A 117 -6.65 -12.47 -13.48
C MET A 117 -5.53 -12.50 -14.54
N ASP A 118 -5.76 -11.85 -15.67
CA ASP A 118 -4.74 -11.67 -16.69
C ASP A 118 -3.67 -10.73 -16.10
N VAL A 119 -2.48 -11.27 -15.85
CA VAL A 119 -1.32 -10.42 -15.57
C VAL A 119 -0.86 -9.94 -16.93
N GLY A 120 -1.17 -8.71 -17.30
CA GLY A 120 -0.68 -8.11 -18.55
C GLY A 120 0.81 -7.77 -18.51
N ARG A 121 1.31 -7.14 -19.58
CA ARG A 121 2.72 -6.68 -19.66
C ARG A 121 2.99 -5.44 -18.81
N THR A 122 1.95 -4.73 -18.40
CA THR A 122 2.01 -3.47 -17.64
C THR A 122 2.20 -3.70 -16.15
N GLU A 123 1.67 -4.80 -15.63
CA GLU A 123 1.58 -5.10 -14.21
C GLU A 123 2.97 -5.34 -13.62
N PRO A 124 3.85 -6.19 -14.22
CA PRO A 124 5.23 -6.31 -13.76
C PRO A 124 6.02 -5.01 -13.90
N LEU A 125 5.74 -4.19 -14.92
CA LEU A 125 6.41 -2.90 -15.08
C LEU A 125 6.07 -1.94 -13.93
N LEU A 126 4.80 -1.84 -13.56
CA LEU A 126 4.36 -0.99 -12.44
C LEU A 126 4.95 -1.46 -11.12
N VAL A 127 4.99 -2.78 -10.87
CA VAL A 127 5.62 -3.33 -9.67
C VAL A 127 7.13 -3.07 -9.70
N ALA A 128 7.80 -3.25 -10.83
CA ALA A 128 9.22 -2.93 -10.97
C ALA A 128 9.52 -1.46 -10.67
N ILE A 129 8.71 -0.53 -11.17
CA ILE A 129 8.82 0.90 -10.83
C ILE A 129 8.69 1.10 -9.31
N GLY A 130 7.72 0.44 -8.67
CA GLY A 130 7.57 0.46 -7.20
C GLY A 130 8.80 -0.07 -6.48
N CYS A 131 9.35 -1.19 -6.94
CA CYS A 131 10.60 -1.76 -6.43
C CYS A 131 11.78 -0.80 -6.56
N PHE A 132 11.95 -0.14 -7.71
CA PHE A 132 13.01 0.86 -7.89
C PHE A 132 12.80 2.10 -7.03
N ALA A 133 11.55 2.55 -6.84
CA ALA A 133 11.25 3.63 -5.91
C ALA A 133 11.64 3.27 -4.47
N VAL A 134 11.28 2.07 -4.00
CA VAL A 134 11.73 1.55 -2.69
C VAL A 134 13.25 1.44 -2.64
N SER A 135 13.89 1.05 -3.76
CA SER A 135 15.34 0.93 -3.82
C SER A 135 16.04 2.27 -3.63
N VAL A 136 15.59 3.30 -4.35
CA VAL A 136 16.06 4.69 -4.22
C VAL A 136 15.81 5.21 -2.80
N ILE A 137 14.62 5.00 -2.25
CA ILE A 137 14.30 5.39 -0.86
C ILE A 137 15.22 4.70 0.13
N GLY A 138 15.57 3.43 -0.08
CA GLY A 138 16.52 2.69 0.75
C GLY A 138 17.92 3.31 0.74
N VAL A 139 18.44 3.66 -0.45
CA VAL A 139 19.73 4.35 -0.59
C VAL A 139 19.69 5.72 0.08
N LEU A 140 18.67 6.53 -0.20
CA LEU A 140 18.54 7.86 0.41
C LEU A 140 18.44 7.77 1.94
N SER A 141 17.70 6.78 2.46
CA SER A 141 17.57 6.53 3.90
C SER A 141 18.93 6.26 4.54
N ALA A 142 19.77 5.45 3.90
CA ALA A 142 21.09 5.06 4.39
C ALA A 142 22.04 6.23 4.68
N PHE A 143 21.86 7.36 3.98
CA PHE A 143 22.69 8.56 4.11
C PHE A 143 21.94 9.75 4.71
N SER A 144 20.70 9.54 5.17
CA SER A 144 19.90 10.60 5.76
C SER A 144 20.28 10.88 7.22
N THR A 145 20.19 12.14 7.63
CA THR A 145 20.18 12.53 9.05
C THR A 145 18.81 12.28 9.66
N PRO A 146 18.68 12.20 11.00
CA PRO A 146 17.39 12.09 11.67
C PRO A 146 16.40 13.13 11.17
N ASN A 147 15.28 12.66 10.61
CA ASN A 147 14.28 13.51 10.00
C ASN A 147 12.89 12.84 10.04
N PRO A 148 11.79 13.59 9.84
CA PRO A 148 10.44 13.05 9.96
C PRO A 148 9.89 12.39 8.69
N TRP A 149 10.66 12.31 7.59
CA TRP A 149 10.15 11.89 6.28
C TRP A 149 10.76 10.57 5.80
N LEU A 150 12.08 10.45 5.92
CA LEU A 150 12.90 9.45 5.28
C LEU A 150 13.69 8.68 6.33
N GLY A 151 13.74 7.35 6.18
CA GLY A 151 14.47 6.47 7.07
C GLY A 151 13.61 5.53 7.92
N PHE A 152 14.28 4.56 8.53
CA PHE A 152 13.73 3.59 9.45
C PHE A 152 13.52 4.23 10.83
N ARG A 153 12.26 4.42 11.19
CA ARG A 153 11.83 5.23 12.32
C ARG A 153 11.15 4.38 13.37
N VAL A 154 11.90 4.09 14.42
CA VAL A 154 11.42 3.46 15.65
C VAL A 154 11.91 4.30 16.83
N PRO A 155 11.32 4.18 18.03
CA PRO A 155 11.72 4.99 19.19
C PRO A 155 13.24 5.00 19.42
N ALA A 156 13.90 3.84 19.28
CA ALA A 156 15.36 3.73 19.40
C ALA A 156 16.14 4.57 18.37
N THR A 157 15.75 4.57 17.10
CA THR A 157 16.46 5.35 16.07
C THR A 157 16.20 6.85 16.19
N LEU A 158 15.04 7.25 16.73
CA LEU A 158 14.73 8.66 16.94
C LEU A 158 15.39 9.24 18.20
N ALA A 159 15.71 8.39 19.18
CA ALA A 159 16.34 8.81 20.43
C ALA A 159 17.84 9.10 20.29
N ASP A 160 18.54 8.38 19.41
CA ASP A 160 19.99 8.49 19.25
C ASP A 160 20.41 8.56 17.76
N PRO A 161 21.03 9.67 17.31
CA PRO A 161 21.57 9.81 15.96
C PRO A 161 22.58 8.72 15.56
N ALA A 162 23.36 8.17 16.50
CA ALA A 162 24.29 7.09 16.21
C ALA A 162 23.54 5.80 15.85
N VAL A 163 22.51 5.45 16.63
CA VAL A 163 21.60 4.33 16.34
C VAL A 163 20.87 4.58 15.01
N TRP A 164 20.39 5.81 14.77
CA TRP A 164 19.79 6.19 13.48
C TRP A 164 20.68 5.83 12.31
N HIS A 165 21.94 6.30 12.31
CA HIS A 165 22.86 6.11 11.20
C HIS A 165 23.20 4.63 10.99
N GLN A 166 23.46 3.87 12.05
CA GLN A 166 23.77 2.44 11.93
C GLN A 166 22.59 1.63 11.39
N VAL A 167 21.39 1.88 11.89
CA VAL A 167 20.19 1.16 11.46
C VAL A 167 19.82 1.54 10.04
N ASN A 168 19.77 2.84 9.72
CA ASN A 168 19.41 3.30 8.38
C ASN A 168 20.41 2.87 7.32
N LEU A 169 21.71 2.87 7.63
CA LEU A 169 22.72 2.36 6.70
C LEU A 169 22.45 0.88 6.35
N ARG A 170 22.24 0.02 7.35
CA ARG A 170 22.04 -1.43 7.12
C ARG A 170 20.67 -1.75 6.53
N VAL A 171 19.60 -1.25 7.16
CA VAL A 171 18.21 -1.50 6.73
C VAL A 171 17.95 -0.84 5.38
N GLY A 172 18.40 0.40 5.19
CA GLY A 172 18.25 1.13 3.93
C GLY A 172 18.95 0.45 2.77
N LEU A 173 20.23 0.07 2.92
CA LEU A 173 20.96 -0.63 1.85
C LEU A 173 20.42 -2.04 1.60
N THR A 174 19.92 -2.74 2.63
CA THR A 174 19.30 -4.06 2.47
C THR A 174 17.99 -3.95 1.70
N LEU A 175 17.11 -3.00 2.04
CA LEU A 175 15.90 -2.70 1.27
C LEU A 175 16.24 -2.28 -0.16
N ALA A 176 17.32 -1.51 -0.32
CA ALA A 176 17.78 -1.04 -1.62
C ALA A 176 18.18 -2.19 -2.55
N GLY A 177 19.08 -3.06 -2.08
CA GLY A 177 19.54 -4.22 -2.84
C GLY A 177 18.39 -5.19 -3.13
N LEU A 178 17.61 -5.53 -2.11
CA LEU A 178 16.51 -6.48 -2.25
C LEU A 178 15.45 -6.00 -3.24
N SER A 179 14.99 -4.75 -3.10
CA SER A 179 13.99 -4.20 -4.01
C SER A 179 14.55 -4.01 -5.40
N GLY A 180 15.83 -3.65 -5.55
CA GLY A 180 16.50 -3.62 -6.86
C GLY A 180 16.45 -4.97 -7.58
N VAL A 181 16.80 -6.06 -6.88
CA VAL A 181 16.75 -7.43 -7.41
C VAL A 181 15.34 -7.80 -7.84
N PHE A 182 14.34 -7.63 -6.98
CA PHE A 182 12.94 -7.89 -7.35
C PHE A 182 12.48 -7.02 -8.52
N GLY A 183 12.89 -5.76 -8.58
CA GLY A 183 12.58 -4.85 -9.70
C GLY A 183 13.06 -5.40 -11.05
N PHE A 184 14.29 -5.89 -11.12
CA PHE A 184 14.81 -6.57 -12.32
C PHE A 184 14.07 -7.87 -12.63
N MET A 185 13.74 -8.67 -11.62
CA MET A 185 12.96 -9.91 -11.81
C MET A 185 11.58 -9.60 -12.42
N PHE A 186 10.88 -8.57 -11.94
CA PHE A 186 9.61 -8.13 -12.49
C PHE A 186 9.74 -7.58 -13.91
N LEU A 187 10.80 -6.84 -14.24
CA LEU A 187 11.07 -6.43 -15.63
C LEU A 187 11.25 -7.64 -16.55
N GLY A 188 11.92 -8.70 -16.07
CA GLY A 188 12.09 -9.95 -16.81
C GLY A 188 10.76 -10.62 -17.19
N LEU A 189 9.74 -10.53 -16.32
CA LEU A 189 8.42 -11.09 -16.60
C LEU A 189 7.72 -10.47 -17.82
N ARG A 190 8.09 -9.25 -18.23
CA ARG A 190 7.45 -8.54 -19.34
C ARG A 190 7.63 -9.25 -20.68
N ASN A 191 8.74 -9.96 -20.84
CA ASN A 191 9.12 -10.65 -22.07
C ASN A 191 8.61 -12.10 -22.10
N MET A 192 7.99 -12.58 -21.03
CA MET A 192 7.47 -13.94 -20.93
C MET A 192 6.07 -14.08 -21.55
N THR A 193 5.68 -15.32 -21.83
CA THR A 193 4.29 -15.62 -22.19
C THR A 193 3.35 -15.32 -21.03
N GLU A 194 2.06 -15.15 -21.33
CA GLU A 194 1.06 -14.81 -20.31
C GLU A 194 0.94 -15.89 -19.22
N GLY A 195 0.94 -17.17 -19.60
CA GLY A 195 0.85 -18.28 -18.65
C GLY A 195 2.04 -18.34 -17.70
N GLU A 196 3.27 -18.14 -18.21
CA GLU A 196 4.49 -18.09 -17.40
C GLU A 196 4.48 -16.89 -16.44
N ARG A 197 4.15 -15.71 -16.98
CA ARG A 197 4.07 -14.48 -16.19
C ARG A 197 3.07 -14.60 -15.05
N LYS A 198 1.86 -15.13 -15.31
CA LYS A 198 0.84 -15.36 -14.28
C LYS A 198 1.33 -16.31 -13.19
N ARG A 199 2.02 -17.39 -13.56
CA ARG A 199 2.55 -18.39 -12.62
C ARG A 199 3.61 -17.80 -11.68
N LEU A 200 4.50 -16.96 -12.20
CA LEU A 200 5.63 -16.42 -11.43
C LEU A 200 5.30 -15.12 -10.69
N PHE A 201 4.42 -14.27 -11.23
CA PHE A 201 4.14 -12.94 -10.70
C PHE A 201 3.71 -12.96 -9.23
N SER A 202 2.72 -13.79 -8.88
CA SER A 202 2.20 -13.85 -7.51
C SER A 202 3.26 -14.30 -6.50
N GLY A 203 4.07 -15.31 -6.86
CA GLY A 203 5.16 -15.79 -6.01
C GLY A 203 6.23 -14.73 -5.77
N LEU A 204 6.65 -14.04 -6.82
CA LEU A 204 7.61 -12.94 -6.72
C LEU A 204 7.05 -11.76 -5.92
N PHE A 205 5.78 -11.43 -6.11
CA PHE A 205 5.14 -10.33 -5.40
C PHE A 205 5.00 -10.62 -3.91
N ILE A 206 4.53 -11.81 -3.55
CA ILE A 206 4.46 -12.25 -2.15
C ILE A 206 5.86 -12.31 -1.54
N GLY A 207 6.84 -12.86 -2.26
CA GLY A 207 8.23 -12.92 -1.82
C GLY A 207 8.82 -11.53 -1.53
N TRP A 208 8.57 -10.56 -2.40
CA TRP A 208 9.01 -9.18 -2.22
C TRP A 208 8.37 -8.52 -0.98
N LEU A 209 7.06 -8.66 -0.81
CA LEU A 209 6.36 -8.12 0.36
C LEU A 209 6.83 -8.77 1.67
N ALA A 210 6.97 -10.10 1.69
CA ALA A 210 7.46 -10.83 2.85
C ALA A 210 8.89 -10.41 3.21
N ALA A 211 9.73 -10.18 2.21
CA ALA A 211 11.08 -9.68 2.42
C ALA A 211 11.12 -8.26 3.01
N ILE A 212 10.27 -7.34 2.53
CA ILE A 212 10.14 -6.00 3.13
C ILE A 212 9.74 -6.09 4.61
N ILE A 213 8.75 -6.93 4.92
CA ILE A 213 8.27 -7.13 6.29
C ILE A 213 9.40 -7.71 7.16
N LEU A 214 10.11 -8.73 6.66
CA LEU A 214 11.23 -9.34 7.36
C LEU A 214 12.33 -8.33 7.68
N VAL A 215 12.69 -7.48 6.70
CA VAL A 215 13.69 -6.42 6.89
C VAL A 215 13.20 -5.38 7.90
N ALA A 216 11.92 -5.03 7.90
CA ALA A 216 11.35 -4.10 8.89
C ALA A 216 11.38 -4.70 10.32
N VAL A 217 11.05 -5.97 10.49
CA VAL A 217 11.12 -6.67 11.78
C VAL A 217 12.58 -6.77 12.24
N ALA A 218 13.48 -7.24 11.39
CA ALA A 218 14.91 -7.35 11.69
C ALA A 218 15.53 -5.99 12.02
N GLY A 219 15.16 -4.94 11.29
CA GLY A 219 15.59 -3.56 11.54
C GLY A 219 15.11 -3.04 12.90
N THR A 220 13.88 -3.37 13.30
CA THR A 220 13.34 -3.04 14.62
C THR A 220 14.16 -3.72 15.72
N LEU A 221 14.37 -5.03 15.61
CA LEU A 221 15.15 -5.80 16.58
C LEU A 221 16.59 -5.30 16.68
N PHE A 222 17.21 -5.03 15.53
CA PHE A 222 18.58 -4.48 15.47
C PHE A 222 18.66 -3.11 16.15
N ALA A 223 17.70 -2.21 15.90
CA ALA A 223 17.67 -0.90 16.54
C ALA A 223 17.62 -1.00 18.07
N TYR A 224 16.75 -1.87 18.62
CA TYR A 224 16.68 -2.08 20.07
C TYR A 224 17.91 -2.83 20.62
N SER A 225 18.60 -3.64 19.82
CA SER A 225 19.84 -4.30 20.27
C SER A 225 21.02 -3.33 20.47
N LEU A 226 20.96 -2.13 19.89
CA LEU A 226 21.99 -1.09 20.03
C LEU A 226 21.76 -0.16 21.22
N THR A 227 20.59 -0.25 21.88
CA THR A 227 20.23 0.59 23.03
C THR A 227 20.52 -0.05 24.38
N TYR A 228 20.98 -1.31 24.40
CA TYR A 228 21.40 -2.06 25.59
C TYR A 228 22.90 -2.36 25.51
#